data_AF-A0A962YZP5-F1
#
_entry.id   AF-A0A962YZP5-F1
#
_cell.length_a   1.000
_cell.length_b   1.000
_cell.length_c   1.000
_cell.angle_alpha   90.00
_cell.angle_beta   90.00
_cell.angle_gamma   90.00
#
_symmetry.space_group_name_H-M   'P 1'
#
loop_
_entity.id
_entity.type
_entity.pdbx_description
1 polymer ?
#
loop_
_entity_poly.entity_id
_entity_poly.type
_entity_poly.pdbx_seq_one_letter_code
_entity_poly.pdbx_strand_id
1 'polypeptide(L)'
;LFPERGPLPDEVLALAALYELLQESGLANRLRLASADPGSPWGISDGWRMNQDNFHNLFFRHGEHAVEVVAHYRSSGYQLDLPGGNWHVSGEIASDGDLLADIDGRRLRAAVIKHDRELTILQ
;
A
#
# COMPACT_ATOMS: atom_id res chain seq x y z
N LEU A 1 -10.07 -9.84 29.92
CA LEU A 1 -10.68 -8.72 29.16
C LEU A 1 -9.59 -8.19 28.24
N PHE A 2 -9.71 -8.44 26.93
CA PHE A 2 -8.82 -7.80 25.96
C PHE A 2 -9.14 -6.30 25.95
N PRO A 3 -8.16 -5.41 25.84
CA PRO A 3 -8.43 -3.97 25.75
C PRO A 3 -9.39 -3.72 24.59
N GLU A 4 -10.37 -2.83 24.79
CA GLU A 4 -11.24 -2.39 23.71
C GLU A 4 -10.35 -1.86 22.58
N ARG A 5 -10.48 -2.46 21.40
CA ARG A 5 -9.71 -2.10 20.22
C ARG A 5 -10.21 -0.74 19.74
N GLY A 6 -9.52 0.32 20.17
CA GLY A 6 -9.73 1.68 19.70
C GLY A 6 -9.46 1.81 18.19
N PRO A 7 -9.74 3.01 17.61
CA PRO A 7 -9.42 3.30 16.22
C PRO A 7 -7.93 3.07 15.95
N LEU A 8 -7.60 2.61 14.74
CA LEU A 8 -6.20 2.46 14.33
C LEU A 8 -5.52 3.84 14.27
N PRO A 9 -4.28 3.97 14.76
CA PRO A 9 -3.48 5.16 14.50
C PRO A 9 -3.26 5.35 13.00
N ASP A 10 -3.29 6.60 12.55
CA ASP A 10 -3.05 6.96 11.15
C ASP A 10 -1.72 6.43 10.61
N GLU A 11 -0.67 6.37 11.46
CA GLU A 11 0.62 5.80 11.08
C GLU A 11 0.54 4.30 10.74
N VAL A 12 -0.24 3.54 11.51
CA VAL A 12 -0.47 2.11 11.24
C VAL A 12 -1.26 1.94 9.94
N LEU A 13 -2.27 2.79 9.71
CA LEU A 13 -3.04 2.79 8.47
C LEU A 13 -2.15 3.16 7.26
N ALA A 14 -1.26 4.14 7.43
CA ALA A 14 -0.36 4.59 6.39
C ALA A 14 0.65 3.50 5.98
N LEU A 15 1.23 2.80 6.97
CA LEU A 15 2.12 1.68 6.73
C LEU A 15 1.40 0.49 6.08
N ALA A 16 0.21 0.14 6.57
CA ALA A 16 -0.60 -0.92 5.99
C ALA A 16 -0.99 -0.61 4.53
N ALA A 17 -1.39 0.63 4.25
CA ALA A 17 -1.72 1.09 2.91
C ALA A 17 -0.52 1.04 1.97
N LEU A 18 0.62 1.59 2.39
CA LEU A 18 1.85 1.57 1.60
C LEU A 18 2.27 0.13 1.28
N TYR A 19 2.21 -0.78 2.26
CA TYR A 19 2.56 -2.18 2.07
C TYR A 19 1.67 -2.86 1.01
N GLU A 20 0.34 -2.70 1.09
CA GLU A 20 -0.58 -3.28 0.11
C GLU A 20 -0.33 -2.77 -1.31
N LEU A 21 -0.12 -1.45 -1.46
CA LEU A 21 0.18 -0.81 -2.76
C LEU A 21 1.51 -1.31 -3.37
N LEU A 22 2.53 -1.52 -2.53
CA LEU A 22 3.81 -2.07 -2.95
C LEU A 22 3.71 -3.55 -3.36
N GLN A 23 2.90 -4.34 -2.64
CA GLN A 23 2.64 -5.73 -2.99
C GLN A 23 1.88 -5.87 -4.32
N GLU A 24 0.86 -5.03 -4.53
CA GLU A 24 0.09 -5.00 -5.78
C GLU A 24 0.99 -4.61 -6.97
N SER A 25 1.76 -3.52 -6.84
CA SER A 25 2.67 -3.07 -7.90
C SER A 25 3.78 -4.10 -8.20
N GLY A 26 4.33 -4.74 -7.17
CA GLY A 26 5.31 -5.82 -7.32
C GLY A 26 4.75 -7.07 -8.00
N LEU A 27 3.50 -7.44 -7.71
CA LEU A 27 2.82 -8.54 -8.42
C LEU A 27 2.57 -8.19 -9.88
N ALA A 28 2.05 -6.99 -10.16
CA ALA A 28 1.81 -6.51 -11.52
C ALA A 28 3.08 -6.53 -12.38
N ASN A 29 4.21 -6.06 -11.82
CA ASN A 29 5.49 -6.07 -12.51
C ASN A 29 5.98 -7.51 -12.81
N ARG A 30 5.87 -8.43 -11.84
CA ARG A 30 6.25 -9.84 -12.04
C ARG A 30 5.41 -10.52 -13.13
N LEU A 31 4.10 -10.28 -13.15
CA LEU A 31 3.21 -10.81 -14.19
C LEU A 31 3.58 -10.24 -15.57
N ARG A 32 3.93 -8.95 -15.65
CA ARG A 32 4.40 -8.33 -16.90
C ARG A 32 5.68 -8.98 -17.42
N LEU A 33 6.65 -9.21 -16.54
CA LEU A 33 7.93 -9.84 -16.89
C LEU A 33 7.78 -11.32 -17.27
N ALA A 34 6.81 -12.03 -16.68
CA ALA A 34 6.52 -13.43 -16.98
C ALA A 34 5.69 -13.60 -18.27
N SER A 35 5.12 -12.53 -18.83
CA SER A 35 4.39 -12.56 -20.08
C SER A 35 5.34 -12.84 -21.25
N ALA A 36 5.00 -13.82 -22.08
CA ALA A 36 5.85 -14.41 -23.13
C ALA A 36 6.15 -13.49 -24.33
N ASP A 37 5.85 -12.20 -24.24
CA ASP A 37 6.15 -11.25 -25.30
C ASP A 37 6.62 -9.88 -24.74
N PRO A 38 7.88 -9.78 -24.27
CA PRO A 38 8.41 -8.60 -23.61
C PRO A 38 8.55 -7.36 -24.51
N GLY A 39 8.36 -7.51 -25.83
CA GLY A 39 8.62 -6.48 -26.84
C GLY A 39 7.53 -6.29 -27.89
N SER A 40 6.38 -6.96 -27.79
CA SER A 40 5.32 -6.85 -28.80
C SER A 40 4.29 -5.77 -28.49
N PRO A 41 3.92 -4.93 -29.48
CA PRO A 41 2.83 -3.96 -29.39
C PRO A 41 1.44 -4.58 -29.17
N TRP A 42 1.31 -5.91 -29.19
CA TRP A 42 0.08 -6.64 -28.88
C TRP A 42 0.17 -7.51 -27.61
N GLY A 43 1.38 -7.74 -27.08
CA GLY A 43 1.62 -8.14 -25.67
C GLY A 43 1.66 -6.92 -24.74
N ILE A 44 1.80 -5.75 -25.36
CA ILE A 44 1.45 -4.43 -24.87
C ILE A 44 -0.07 -4.39 -24.65
N SER A 45 -0.45 -4.68 -23.41
CA SER A 45 -1.52 -3.92 -22.80
C SER A 45 -0.98 -2.53 -22.43
N ASP A 46 -0.53 -1.71 -23.40
CA ASP A 46 -0.43 -0.22 -23.25
C ASP A 46 -1.85 0.38 -23.35
N GLY A 47 -2.87 -0.45 -23.16
CA GLY A 47 -4.13 -0.07 -22.55
C GLY A 47 -4.14 -0.35 -21.05
N TRP A 48 -3.01 -0.27 -20.35
CA TRP A 48 -2.96 -0.27 -18.88
C TRP A 48 -3.75 0.96 -18.44
N ARG A 49 -5.04 0.73 -18.19
CA ARG A 49 -6.10 1.71 -17.99
C ARG A 49 -5.60 3.02 -17.40
N MET A 50 -5.19 3.93 -18.28
CA MET A 50 -4.73 5.28 -17.95
C MET A 50 -5.90 6.18 -17.48
N ASN A 51 -7.01 5.57 -17.00
CA ASN A 51 -8.32 6.20 -16.96
C ASN A 51 -9.34 5.56 -15.99
N GLN A 52 -8.94 4.79 -14.98
CA GLN A 52 -9.89 4.33 -13.95
C GLN A 52 -9.50 4.76 -12.55
N ASP A 53 -9.37 6.07 -12.37
CA ASP A 53 -9.15 6.76 -11.10
C ASP A 53 -7.70 6.73 -10.59
N ASN A 54 -7.12 7.94 -10.46
CA ASN A 54 -5.77 8.20 -9.97
C ASN A 54 -5.65 7.96 -8.46
N PHE A 55 -6.44 7.02 -7.93
CA PHE A 55 -6.50 6.66 -6.54
C PHE A 55 -6.98 5.22 -6.34
N HIS A 56 -6.64 4.63 -5.21
CA HIS A 56 -7.02 3.29 -4.80
C HIS A 56 -7.68 3.33 -3.42
N ASN A 57 -8.88 2.77 -3.27
CA ASN A 57 -9.58 2.73 -1.99
C ASN A 57 -9.21 1.45 -1.24
N LEU A 58 -8.64 1.62 -0.04
CA LEU A 58 -8.25 0.56 0.86
C LEU A 58 -9.20 0.54 2.05
N PHE A 59 -9.75 -0.62 2.37
CA PHE A 59 -10.65 -0.77 3.52
C PHE A 59 -9.95 -1.60 4.59
N PHE A 60 -9.65 -0.96 5.71
CA PHE A 60 -9.06 -1.59 6.89
C PHE A 60 -10.10 -1.80 7.98
N ARG A 61 -9.88 -2.80 8.82
CA ARG A 61 -10.75 -3.08 9.97
C ARG A 61 -9.93 -3.47 11.19
N HIS A 62 -10.23 -2.86 12.33
CA HIS A 62 -9.67 -3.21 13.62
C HIS A 62 -10.78 -3.37 14.66
N GLY A 63 -11.04 -4.63 15.04
CA GLY A 63 -12.23 -4.96 15.83
C GLY A 63 -13.50 -4.63 15.05
N GLU A 64 -14.33 -3.74 15.63
CA GLU A 64 -15.58 -3.25 15.03
C GLU A 64 -15.38 -1.96 14.21
N HIS A 65 -14.19 -1.36 14.25
CA HIS A 65 -13.89 -0.12 13.54
C HIS A 65 -13.42 -0.42 12.12
N ALA A 66 -14.20 -0.03 11.13
CA ALA A 66 -13.79 -0.01 9.72
C ALA A 66 -13.34 1.39 9.32
N VAL A 67 -12.27 1.46 8.53
CA VAL A 67 -11.69 2.71 8.04
C VAL A 67 -11.38 2.57 6.55
N GLU A 68 -11.84 3.54 5.77
CA GLU A 68 -11.44 3.70 4.38
C GLU A 68 -10.21 4.63 4.30
N VAL A 69 -9.24 4.25 3.49
CA VAL A 69 -8.07 5.06 3.14
C VAL A 69 -8.03 5.19 1.62
N VAL A 70 -7.99 6.41 1.12
CA VAL A 70 -7.91 6.68 -0.31
C VAL A 70 -6.46 7.01 -0.67
N ALA A 71 -5.83 6.20 -1.50
CA ALA A 71 -4.43 6.35 -1.87
C ALA A 71 -4.31 6.93 -3.28
N HIS A 72 -3.93 8.19 -3.42
CA HIS A 72 -3.72 8.82 -4.71
C HIS A 72 -2.28 8.64 -5.21
N TYR A 73 -2.11 8.22 -6.46
CA TYR A 73 -0.78 8.01 -7.04
C TYR A 73 -0.10 9.36 -7.33
N ARG A 74 1.17 9.47 -6.98
CA ARG A 74 2.03 10.64 -7.23
C ARG A 74 3.35 10.18 -7.82
N SER A 75 4.08 11.10 -8.45
CA SER A 75 5.39 10.78 -9.04
C SER A 75 6.44 10.37 -7.99
N SER A 76 6.31 10.85 -6.75
CA SER A 76 7.22 10.56 -5.63
C SER A 76 6.71 9.51 -4.64
N GLY A 77 5.57 8.86 -4.90
CA GLY A 77 4.93 7.94 -3.96
C GLY A 77 3.40 8.08 -3.99
N TYR A 78 2.79 8.18 -2.82
CA TYR A 78 1.34 8.20 -2.65
C TYR A 78 0.92 9.35 -1.73
N GLN A 79 -0.23 9.94 -2.00
CA GLN A 79 -0.93 10.81 -1.05
C GLN A 79 -2.07 9.99 -0.46
N LEU A 80 -2.07 9.75 0.84
CA LEU A 80 -3.12 9.01 1.53
C LEU A 80 -4.10 9.96 2.19
N ASP A 81 -5.40 9.73 1.99
CA ASP A 81 -6.46 10.38 2.73
C ASP A 81 -6.80 9.48 3.93
N LEU A 82 -6.35 9.88 5.13
CA LEU A 82 -6.54 9.15 6.40
C LEU A 82 -7.56 9.90 7.28
N PRO A 83 -8.13 9.25 8.32
CA PRO A 83 -9.07 9.91 9.23
C PRO A 83 -8.55 11.18 9.89
N GLY A 84 -7.26 11.24 10.24
CA GLY A 84 -6.61 12.40 10.84
C GLY A 84 -5.99 13.38 9.85
N GLY A 85 -6.08 13.13 8.54
CA GLY A 85 -5.64 14.07 7.50
C GLY A 85 -4.90 13.41 6.33
N ASN A 86 -4.39 14.23 5.41
CA ASN A 86 -3.69 13.73 4.23
C ASN A 86 -2.19 13.61 4.52
N TRP A 87 -1.61 12.43 4.30
CA TRP A 87 -0.18 12.17 4.52
C TRP A 87 0.50 11.77 3.21
N HIS A 88 1.69 12.29 2.94
CA HIS A 88 2.52 11.81 1.85
C HIS A 88 3.34 10.61 2.31
N VAL A 89 3.25 9.51 1.58
CA VAL A 89 4.01 8.28 1.88
C VAL A 89 4.76 7.77 0.67
N SER A 90 5.96 7.27 0.89
CA SER A 90 6.74 6.56 -0.10
C SER A 90 7.59 5.47 0.58
N GLY A 91 8.12 4.54 -0.18
CA GLY A 91 8.93 3.48 0.40
C GLY A 91 9.09 2.27 -0.49
N GLU A 92 9.67 1.24 0.10
CA GLU A 92 9.91 -0.05 -0.55
C GLU A 92 9.85 -1.18 0.47
N ILE A 93 9.62 -2.40 -0.03
CA ILE A 93 9.78 -3.62 0.76
C ILE A 93 11.22 -4.07 0.58
N ALA A 94 11.99 -4.06 1.67
CA ALA A 94 13.37 -4.49 1.69
C ALA A 94 13.50 -5.99 1.40
N SER A 95 14.72 -6.43 1.07
CA SER A 95 15.00 -7.82 0.72
C SER A 95 14.74 -8.83 1.85
N ASP A 96 14.72 -8.37 3.10
CA ASP A 96 14.38 -9.16 4.29
C ASP A 96 12.87 -9.18 4.61
N GLY A 97 12.06 -8.46 3.81
CA GLY A 97 10.60 -8.40 3.94
C GLY A 97 10.10 -7.22 4.77
N ASP A 98 10.99 -6.43 5.39
CA ASP A 98 10.57 -5.26 6.16
C ASP A 98 10.15 -4.10 5.25
N LEU A 99 9.19 -3.31 5.70
CA LEU A 99 8.78 -2.08 5.03
C LEU A 99 9.71 -0.94 5.45
N LEU A 100 10.39 -0.32 4.47
CA LEU A 100 11.10 0.94 4.63
C LEU A 100 10.18 2.06 4.13
N ALA A 101 9.64 2.85 5.05
CA ALA A 101 8.69 3.91 4.75
C ALA A 101 9.28 5.29 5.03
N ASP A 102 8.91 6.25 4.19
CA ASP A 102 9.06 7.69 4.42
C ASP A 102 7.65 8.27 4.49
N ILE A 103 7.29 8.84 5.66
CA ILE A 103 6.00 9.45 5.93
C ILE A 103 6.25 10.94 6.22
N ASP A 104 5.82 11.81 5.30
CA ASP A 104 6.05 13.25 5.35
C ASP A 104 7.52 13.64 5.68
N GLY A 105 8.48 12.91 5.11
CA GLY A 105 9.92 13.12 5.34
C GLY A 105 10.50 12.40 6.56
N ARG A 106 9.69 11.69 7.35
CA ARG A 106 10.14 10.85 8.46
C ARG A 106 10.32 9.43 7.99
N ARG A 107 11.55 8.95 8.07
CA ARG A 107 11.89 7.57 7.71
C ARG A 107 11.73 6.64 8.88
N LEU A 108 11.04 5.54 8.67
CA LEU A 108 10.93 4.44 9.62
C LEU A 108 10.98 3.09 8.91
N ARG A 109 11.28 2.07 9.71
CA ARG A 109 11.28 0.68 9.29
C ARG A 109 10.25 -0.06 10.12
N ALA A 110 9.39 -0.85 9.48
CA ALA A 110 8.38 -1.64 10.14
C ALA A 110 8.39 -3.07 9.60
N ALA A 111 8.33 -4.06 10.49
CA ALA A 111 8.08 -5.43 10.08
C ALA A 111 6.58 -5.60 9.81
N VAL A 112 6.23 -6.08 8.62
CA VAL A 112 4.84 -6.31 8.21
C VAL A 112 4.62 -7.79 7.99
N ILE A 113 3.76 -8.38 8.80
CA ILE A 113 3.39 -9.79 8.69
C ILE A 113 1.99 -9.85 8.08
N LYS A 114 1.89 -10.41 6.87
CA LYS A 114 0.61 -10.63 6.19
C LYS A 114 0.22 -12.10 6.23
N HIS A 115 -1.00 -12.37 6.68
CA HIS A 115 -1.62 -13.69 6.62
C HIS A 115 -3.03 -13.56 6.02
N ASP A 116 -3.20 -14.00 4.77
CA ASP A 116 -4.41 -13.78 3.96
C ASP A 116 -4.79 -12.28 3.88
N ARG A 117 -5.84 -11.87 4.58
CA ARG A 117 -6.32 -10.47 4.66
C ARG A 117 -5.96 -9.78 5.97
N GLU A 118 -5.23 -10.44 6.86
CA GLU A 118 -4.77 -9.86 8.11
C GLU A 118 -3.36 -9.31 7.97
N LEU A 119 -3.15 -8.09 8.46
CA LEU A 119 -1.86 -7.42 8.54
C LEU A 119 -1.53 -7.17 10.00
N THR A 120 -0.32 -7.56 10.41
CA THR A 120 0.28 -7.16 11.69
C THR A 120 1.48 -6.26 11.40
N ILE A 121 1.45 -5.05 11.95
CA ILE A 121 2.52 -4.06 11.83
C ILE A 121 3.30 -4.01 13.15
N LEU A 122 4.62 -4.18 13.09
CA LEU A 122 5.53 -4.09 14.22
C LEU A 122 6.56 -3.00 13.91
N GLN A 123 6.69 -2.03 14.81
CA GLN A 123 7.53 -0.83 14.64
C GLN A 123 8.64 -0.79 15.69
#